data_AF-A0AAW0LMT3-F1
#
_entry.id   AF-A0AAW0LMT3-F1
#
_cell.length_a   1.000
_cell.length_b   1.000
_cell.length_c   1.000
_cell.angle_alpha   90.00
_cell.angle_beta   90.00
_cell.angle_gamma   90.00
#
_symmetry.space_group_name_H-M   'P 1'
#
loop_
_entity.id
_entity.type
_entity.pdbx_description
1 polymer ?
#
loop_
_entity_poly.entity_id
_entity_poly.type
_entity_poly.pdbx_seq_one_letter_code
_entity_poly.pdbx_strand_id
1 'polypeptide(L)'
;MAMILVIEVLRKILFTKEEKEAGKKEFFEIFKILEGELGDKPYFGGETFGFVDLSLIPYYSWFYAMETFGEFNIEAECPKIVAWAKRCLQKETVAKTLPDQKKAY
;
A
#
# COMPACT_ATOMS: atom_id res chain seq x y z
N MET A 1 -11.87 -0.34 9.46
CA MET A 1 -12.58 -0.12 8.19
C MET A 1 -11.63 -0.25 7.00
N ALA A 2 -10.54 0.54 6.91
CA ALA A 2 -9.52 0.40 5.86
C ALA A 2 -8.87 -1.01 5.80
N MET A 3 -8.61 -1.64 6.95
CA MET A 3 -8.00 -2.97 7.03
C MET A 3 -8.87 -4.10 6.46
N ILE A 4 -10.20 -4.00 6.56
CA ILE A 4 -11.11 -5.03 6.01
C ILE A 4 -11.11 -4.94 4.48
N LEU A 5 -11.16 -3.72 3.95
CA LEU A 5 -11.16 -3.46 2.50
C LEU A 5 -9.89 -4.01 1.82
N VAL A 6 -8.72 -3.81 2.45
CA VAL A 6 -7.44 -4.33 1.91
C VAL A 6 -7.38 -5.85 1.97
N ILE A 7 -7.92 -6.49 3.01
CA ILE A 7 -7.97 -7.96 3.12
C ILE A 7 -8.91 -8.56 2.05
N GLU A 8 -10.04 -7.91 1.77
CA GLU A 8 -10.97 -8.35 0.73
C GLU A 8 -10.35 -8.23 -0.67
N VAL A 9 -9.65 -7.13 -0.94
CA VAL A 9 -8.92 -6.93 -2.19
C VAL A 9 -7.80 -7.96 -2.34
N LEU A 10 -7.03 -8.23 -1.27
CA LEU A 10 -6.00 -9.27 -1.25
C LEU A 10 -6.56 -10.67 -1.53
N ARG A 11 -7.74 -11.00 -0.96
CA ARG A 11 -8.41 -12.27 -1.26
C ARG A 11 -8.72 -12.38 -2.75
N LYS A 12 -9.29 -11.35 -3.37
CA LYS A 12 -9.67 -11.37 -4.80
C LYS A 12 -8.46 -11.52 -5.72
N ILE A 13 -7.33 -10.88 -5.40
CA ILE A 13 -6.08 -10.97 -6.18
C ILE A 13 -5.49 -12.40 -6.20
N LEU A 14 -5.75 -13.22 -5.17
CA LEU A 14 -5.19 -14.57 -5.02
C LEU A 14 -6.07 -15.70 -5.62
N PHE A 15 -7.25 -15.38 -6.18
CA PHE A 15 -8.22 -16.37 -6.67
C PHE A 15 -8.27 -16.42 -8.22
N THR A 16 -9.45 -16.55 -8.82
CA THR A 16 -9.61 -16.77 -10.26
C THR A 16 -9.11 -15.58 -11.08
N LYS A 17 -8.84 -15.81 -12.37
CA LYS A 17 -8.30 -14.76 -13.25
C LYS A 17 -9.24 -13.55 -13.36
N GLU A 18 -10.55 -13.76 -13.47
CA GLU A 18 -11.52 -12.65 -13.46
C GLU A 18 -11.54 -11.89 -12.13
N GLU A 19 -11.47 -12.59 -10.98
CA GLU A 19 -11.45 -11.95 -9.66
C GLU A 19 -10.15 -11.19 -9.41
N LYS A 20 -9.04 -11.66 -9.97
CA LYS A 20 -7.74 -10.99 -9.90
C LYS A 20 -7.76 -9.64 -10.62
N GLU A 21 -8.31 -9.57 -11.84
CA GLU A 21 -8.41 -8.30 -12.58
C GLU A 21 -9.37 -7.31 -11.91
N ALA A 22 -10.50 -7.79 -11.39
CA ALA A 22 -11.43 -6.97 -10.62
C ALA A 22 -10.79 -6.45 -9.33
N GLY A 23 -10.09 -7.32 -8.59
CA GLY A 23 -9.35 -6.96 -7.38
C GLY A 23 -8.23 -5.96 -7.66
N LYS A 24 -7.49 -6.10 -8.77
CA LYS A 24 -6.48 -5.14 -9.22
C LYS A 24 -7.08 -3.76 -9.49
N LYS A 25 -8.23 -3.70 -10.18
CA LYS A 25 -8.94 -2.44 -10.44
C LYS A 25 -9.36 -1.76 -9.14
N GLU A 26 -10.03 -2.50 -8.24
CA GLU A 26 -10.46 -1.98 -6.94
C GLU A 26 -9.27 -1.49 -6.09
N PHE A 27 -8.16 -2.25 -6.08
CA PHE A 27 -6.92 -1.87 -5.41
C PHE A 27 -6.42 -0.50 -5.87
N PHE A 28 -6.27 -0.32 -7.18
CA PHE A 28 -5.74 0.93 -7.73
C PHE A 28 -6.71 2.10 -7.61
N GLU A 29 -8.03 1.88 -7.68
CA GLU A 29 -9.01 2.94 -7.41
C GLU A 29 -8.87 3.47 -5.98
N ILE A 30 -8.73 2.58 -4.99
CA ILE A 30 -8.51 2.96 -3.59
C ILE A 30 -7.19 3.72 -3.44
N PHE A 31 -6.10 3.21 -4.01
CA PHE A 31 -4.78 3.85 -3.89
C PHE A 31 -4.70 5.20 -4.60
N LYS A 32 -5.41 5.38 -5.73
CA LYS A 32 -5.52 6.67 -6.42
C LYS A 32 -6.30 7.70 -5.60
N ILE A 33 -7.35 7.28 -4.89
CA ILE A 33 -8.03 8.16 -3.91
C ILE A 33 -7.04 8.57 -2.82
N LEU A 34 -6.29 7.61 -2.26
CA LEU A 34 -5.27 7.91 -1.25
C LEU A 34 -4.17 8.84 -1.77
N GLU A 35 -3.74 8.72 -3.03
CA GLU A 35 -2.81 9.68 -3.63
C GLU A 35 -3.38 11.09 -3.72
N GLY A 36 -4.66 11.21 -4.10
CA GLY A 36 -5.36 12.49 -4.11
C GLY A 36 -5.40 13.13 -2.72
N GLU A 37 -5.76 12.33 -1.71
CA GLU A 37 -5.80 12.78 -0.31
C GLU A 37 -4.42 13.13 0.25
N LEU A 38 -3.38 12.39 -0.14
CA LEU A 38 -2.00 12.70 0.22
C LEU A 38 -1.55 14.01 -0.44
N GLY A 39 -1.89 14.21 -1.71
CA GLY A 39 -1.53 15.40 -2.48
C GLY A 39 -0.02 15.56 -2.53
N ASP A 40 0.47 16.70 -2.04
CA ASP A 40 1.91 17.00 -1.94
C ASP A 40 2.40 17.00 -0.48
N LYS A 41 1.55 16.58 0.46
CA LYS A 41 1.90 16.49 1.88
C LYS A 41 2.96 15.41 2.09
N PRO A 42 3.89 15.58 3.05
CA PRO A 42 4.87 14.54 3.33
C PRO A 42 4.22 13.29 3.96
N TYR A 43 3.12 13.47 4.70
CA TYR A 43 2.33 12.44 5.38
C TYR A 43 0.83 12.70 5.25
N PHE A 44 0.00 11.70 5.49
CA PHE A 44 -1.46 11.89 5.54
C PHE A 44 -1.89 12.80 6.69
N GLY A 45 -1.13 12.82 7.78
CA GLY A 45 -1.26 13.81 8.87
C GLY A 45 -0.81 15.25 8.53
N GLY A 46 -0.39 15.52 7.30
CA GLY A 46 0.22 16.80 6.92
C GLY A 46 1.72 16.77 7.14
N GLU A 47 2.25 17.71 7.92
CA GLU A 47 3.67 17.83 8.22
C GLU A 47 4.19 16.74 9.17
N THR A 48 3.30 16.08 9.90
CA THR A 48 3.65 15.07 10.88
C THR A 48 3.09 13.70 10.52
N PHE A 49 3.83 12.66 10.91
CA PHE A 49 3.39 11.27 10.76
C PHE A 49 2.17 11.04 11.67
N GLY A 50 1.02 10.71 11.06
CA GLY A 50 -0.26 10.65 11.74
C GLY A 50 -0.88 9.25 11.79
N PHE A 51 -2.14 9.21 12.22
CA PHE A 51 -2.90 7.97 12.40
C PHE A 51 -3.08 7.17 11.11
N VAL A 52 -3.37 7.85 9.99
CA VAL A 52 -3.53 7.19 8.69
C VAL A 52 -2.19 6.61 8.24
N ASP A 53 -1.09 7.33 8.44
CA ASP A 53 0.24 6.82 8.10
C ASP A 53 0.58 5.56 8.90
N LEU A 54 0.33 5.58 10.21
CA LEU A 54 0.52 4.43 11.10
C LEU A 54 -0.32 3.21 10.67
N SER A 55 -1.55 3.46 10.22
CA SER A 55 -2.48 2.41 9.81
C SER A 55 -2.13 1.82 8.45
N LEU A 56 -1.60 2.62 7.53
CA LEU A 56 -1.33 2.22 6.14
C LEU A 56 0.09 1.66 5.95
N ILE A 57 1.08 2.14 6.70
CA ILE A 57 2.48 1.77 6.46
C ILE A 57 2.80 0.27 6.63
N PRO A 58 2.11 -0.51 7.50
CA PRO A 58 2.35 -1.95 7.60
C PRO A 58 2.13 -2.71 6.29
N TYR A 59 1.25 -2.21 5.41
CA TYR A 59 0.98 -2.84 4.12
C TYR A 59 2.13 -2.72 3.14
N TYR A 60 3.06 -1.77 3.35
CA TYR A 60 4.24 -1.65 2.49
C TYR A 60 5.04 -2.96 2.43
N SER A 61 5.16 -3.70 3.55
CA SER A 61 5.84 -5.00 3.56
C SER A 61 5.19 -6.04 2.63
N TRP A 62 3.93 -5.85 2.27
CA TRP A 62 3.16 -6.77 1.43
C TRP A 62 3.13 -6.35 -0.04
N PHE A 63 3.67 -5.16 -0.38
CA PHE A 63 3.65 -4.66 -1.76
C PHE A 63 4.33 -5.63 -2.73
N TYR A 64 5.48 -6.19 -2.35
CA TYR A 64 6.17 -7.18 -3.18
C TYR A 64 5.30 -8.41 -3.48
N ALA A 65 4.59 -8.93 -2.47
CA ALA A 65 3.67 -10.04 -2.66
C ALA A 65 2.50 -9.64 -3.57
N MET A 66 1.91 -8.46 -3.35
CA MET A 66 0.82 -7.93 -4.17
C MET A 66 1.22 -7.76 -5.63
N GLU A 67 2.40 -7.20 -5.91
CA GLU A 67 2.94 -7.03 -7.26
C GLU A 67 3.20 -8.40 -7.93
N THR A 68 3.77 -9.34 -7.19
CA THR A 68 4.08 -10.69 -7.68
C THR A 68 2.81 -11.46 -8.01
N PHE A 69 1.84 -11.51 -7.08
CA PHE A 69 0.58 -12.23 -7.28
C PHE A 69 -0.36 -11.50 -8.22
N GLY A 70 -0.35 -10.18 -8.22
CA GLY A 70 -1.21 -9.34 -9.03
C GLY A 70 -0.72 -9.10 -10.46
N GLU A 71 0.54 -9.44 -10.75
CA GLU A 71 1.19 -9.16 -12.04
C GLU A 71 1.05 -7.67 -12.41
N PHE A 72 1.44 -6.79 -11.49
CA PHE A 72 1.42 -5.34 -11.67
C PHE A 72 2.56 -4.65 -10.95
N ASN A 73 2.72 -3.35 -11.21
CA ASN A 73 3.70 -2.50 -10.55
C ASN A 73 3.00 -1.34 -9.84
N ILE A 74 3.13 -1.26 -8.52
CA ILE A 74 2.48 -0.26 -7.69
C ILE A 74 3.13 1.11 -7.90
N GLU A 75 4.45 1.18 -8.07
CA GLU A 75 5.16 2.45 -8.27
C GLU A 75 4.76 3.14 -9.58
N ALA A 76 4.49 2.37 -10.64
CA ALA A 76 4.05 2.90 -11.93
C ALA A 76 2.63 3.48 -11.88
N GLU A 77 1.74 2.86 -11.11
CA GLU A 77 0.33 3.25 -11.01
C GLU A 77 0.06 4.28 -9.90
N CYS A 78 0.85 4.24 -8.82
CA CYS A 78 0.71 5.05 -7.61
C CYS A 78 2.09 5.51 -7.09
N PRO A 79 2.80 6.38 -7.83
CA PRO A 79 4.16 6.81 -7.50
C PRO A 79 4.26 7.62 -6.20
N LYS A 80 3.24 8.42 -5.86
CA LYS A 80 3.20 9.21 -4.61
C LYS A 80 3.04 8.30 -3.39
N ILE A 81 2.27 7.21 -3.48
CA ILE A 81 2.20 6.22 -2.39
C ILE A 81 3.56 5.58 -2.15
N VAL A 82 4.26 5.17 -3.20
CA VAL A 82 5.58 4.56 -3.04
C VAL A 82 6.59 5.55 -2.48
N ALA A 83 6.58 6.80 -2.95
CA ALA A 83 7.41 7.86 -2.40
C ALA A 83 7.12 8.14 -0.91
N TRP A 84 5.83 8.19 -0.54
CA TRP A 84 5.40 8.31 0.85
C TRP A 84 5.89 7.15 1.70
N ALA A 85 5.75 5.91 1.25
CA ALA A 85 6.19 4.74 2.01
C ALA A 85 7.72 4.74 2.21
N LYS A 86 8.49 5.06 1.15
CA LYS A 86 9.95 5.24 1.22
C LYS A 86 10.34 6.32 2.24
N ARG A 87 9.56 7.41 2.36
CA ARG A 87 9.75 8.45 3.38
C ARG A 87 9.44 7.93 4.78
N CYS A 88 8.33 7.20 4.96
CA CYS A 88 7.98 6.62 6.26
C CYS A 88 9.07 5.67 6.78
N LEU A 89 9.73 4.91 5.89
CA LEU A 89 10.86 4.05 6.25
C LEU A 89 12.10 4.81 6.74
N GLN A 90 12.21 6.12 6.50
CA GLN A 90 13.29 6.92 7.10
C GLN A 90 13.09 7.12 8.60
N LYS A 91 11.88 6.86 9.14
CA LYS A 91 11.66 6.80 10.60
C LYS A 91 12.18 5.47 11.12
N GLU A 92 13.15 5.54 12.01
CA GLU A 92 13.78 4.37 12.64
C GLU A 92 12.78 3.38 13.25
N THR A 93 11.73 3.88 13.92
CA THR A 93 10.69 3.03 14.53
C THR A 93 9.89 2.24 13.49
N VAL A 94 9.61 2.84 12.34
CA VAL A 94 8.91 2.18 11.23
C VAL A 94 9.83 1.13 10.62
N ALA A 95 11.06 1.51 10.27
CA ALA A 95 12.03 0.60 9.66
C ALA A 95 12.32 -0.65 10.50
N LYS A 96 12.37 -0.50 11.83
CA LYS A 96 12.60 -1.62 12.77
C LYS A 96 11.39 -2.53 12.96
N THR A 97 10.18 -2.03 12.70
CA THR A 97 8.92 -2.75 12.95
C THR A 97 8.49 -3.57 11.75
N LEU A 98 8.76 -3.08 10.54
CA LEU A 98 8.29 -3.71 9.32
C LEU A 98 9.17 -4.89 8.92
N PRO A 99 8.59 -6.07 8.63
CA PRO A 99 9.35 -7.15 8.04
C PRO A 99 9.85 -6.77 6.65
N ASP A 100 11.01 -7.31 6.28
CA ASP A 100 11.51 -7.22 4.91
C ASP A 100 10.46 -7.78 3.94
N GLN A 101 10.25 -7.10 2.82
CA GLN A 101 9.21 -7.44 1.85
C GLN A 101 9.36 -8.86 1.27
N LYS A 102 10.59 -9.34 1.13
CA LYS A 102 10.90 -10.69 0.64
C LYS A 102 10.98 -11.74 1.75
N LYS A 103 10.79 -11.34 3.02
CA LYS A 103 10.59 -12.26 4.15
C LYS A 103 9.13 -12.35 4.56
N ALA A 104 8.34 -11.32 4.25
CA ALA A 104 6.88 -11.35 4.37
C ALA A 104 6.23 -12.22 3.29
N TYR A 105 6.98 -12.60 2.25
CA TYR A 105 6.63 -13.54 1.19
C TYR A 105 7.66 -14.67 1.12
#